data_AF-A0A6P0RQ01-F1
#
_entry.id   AF-A0A6P0RQ01-F1
#
_cell.length_a   1.000
_cell.length_b   1.000
_cell.length_c   1.000
_cell.angle_alpha   90.00
_cell.angle_beta   90.00
_cell.angle_gamma   90.00
#
_symmetry.space_group_name_H-M   'P 1'
#
loop_
_entity.id
_entity.type
_entity.pdbx_description
1 polymer ?
#
loop_
_entity_poly.entity_id
_entity_poly.type
_entity_poly.pdbx_seq_one_letter_code
_entity_poly.pdbx_strand_id
1 'polypeptide(L)' 'AQADWQAQLWLETEELTVLYLGQGENGKDIQRSFKYSLSRQDIEAAVFSGP' A
#
# COMPACT_ATOMS: atom_id res chain seq x y z
N ALA A 1 8.65 20.55 36.94
CA ALA A 1 9.68 20.27 35.93
C ALA A 1 8.95 20.01 34.61
N GLN A 2 8.97 20.98 33.70
CA GLN A 2 8.42 20.82 32.35
C GLN A 2 9.44 20.00 31.56
N ALA A 3 9.00 19.00 30.80
CA ALA A 3 9.93 18.17 30.05
C ALA A 3 10.33 18.89 28.74
N ASP A 4 11.63 19.16 28.55
CA ASP A 4 12.22 19.86 27.38
C ASP A 4 12.31 18.98 26.12
N TRP A 5 11.49 17.93 26.00
CA TRP A 5 11.60 17.02 24.86
C TRP A 5 10.91 17.59 23.62
N GLN A 6 11.54 17.37 22.47
CA GLN A 6 11.01 17.68 21.16
C GLN A 6 11.15 16.44 20.28
N ALA A 7 10.13 16.12 19.50
CA ALA A 7 10.14 14.99 18.59
C ALA A 7 9.54 15.40 17.24
N GLN A 8 10.04 14.79 16.18
CA GLN A 8 9.39 14.76 14.87
C GLN A 8 9.01 13.32 14.58
N LEU A 9 7.72 13.09 14.36
CA LEU A 9 7.21 11.79 13.96
C LEU A 9 7.23 11.69 12.44
N TRP A 10 7.74 10.56 11.94
CA TRP A 10 7.68 10.18 10.53
C TRP A 10 7.12 8.77 10.47
N LEU A 11 6.09 8.58 9.66
CA LEU A 11 5.53 7.28 9.33
C LEU A 11 5.61 7.15 7.82
N GLU A 12 6.60 6.40 7.33
CA GLU A 12 6.78 6.18 5.90
C GLU A 12 6.40 4.73 5.56
N THR A 13 5.38 4.59 4.73
CA THR A 13 5.09 3.36 3.99
C THR A 13 4.89 3.82 2.57
N GLU A 14 5.81 3.49 1.67
CA GLU A 14 5.83 4.08 0.31
C GLU A 14 4.81 3.43 -0.62
N GLU A 15 4.44 2.17 -0.35
CA GLU A 15 3.52 1.39 -1.17
C GLU A 15 2.64 0.42 -0.37
N LEU A 16 1.48 0.11 -0.93
CA LEU A 16 0.63 -1.03 -0.57
C LEU A 16 0.85 -2.15 -1.60
N THR A 17 1.23 -3.33 -1.13
CA THR A 17 1.40 -4.51 -1.99
C THR A 17 0.21 -5.44 -1.87
N VAL A 18 -0.39 -5.80 -3.01
CA VAL A 18 -1.52 -6.73 -3.12
C VAL A 18 -1.10 -7.96 -3.91
N LEU A 19 -1.36 -9.13 -3.33
CA LEU A 19 -1.10 -10.43 -3.96
C LEU A 19 -2.43 -11.08 -4.37
N TYR A 20 -2.64 -11.23 -5.68
CA TYR A 20 -3.77 -11.96 -6.24
C TYR A 20 -3.37 -13.41 -6.47
N LEU A 21 -3.92 -14.31 -5.66
CA LEU A 21 -3.56 -15.73 -5.69
C LEU A 21 -4.14 -16.43 -6.92
N GLY A 22 -3.29 -17.13 -7.67
CA GLY A 22 -3.69 -17.98 -8.80
C GLY A 22 -4.34 -17.26 -9.99
N GLN A 23 -4.24 -15.94 -10.08
CA GLN A 23 -4.86 -15.12 -11.14
C GLN A 23 -3.95 -14.86 -12.36
N GLY A 24 -2.68 -15.27 -12.28
CA GLY A 24 -1.71 -15.17 -13.36
C GLY A 24 -1.73 -16.35 -14.31
N GLU A 25 -0.99 -16.23 -15.41
CA GLU A 25 -0.82 -17.32 -16.37
C GLU A 25 -0.32 -18.59 -15.66
N ASN A 26 -0.94 -19.72 -16.00
CA ASN A 26 -0.68 -21.03 -15.40
C ASN A 26 -0.95 -21.10 -13.88
N GLY A 27 -1.87 -20.27 -13.35
CA GLY A 27 -2.25 -20.29 -11.94
C GLY A 27 -1.18 -19.71 -11.02
N LYS A 28 -0.30 -18.86 -11.54
CA LYS A 28 0.69 -18.12 -10.75
C LYS A 28 0.02 -16.97 -10.00
N ASP A 29 0.63 -16.55 -8.91
CA ASP A 29 0.20 -15.34 -8.21
C ASP A 29 0.62 -14.09 -8.99
N ILE A 30 -0.21 -13.04 -8.90
CA ILE A 30 0.10 -11.72 -9.44
C ILE A 30 0.33 -10.76 -8.27
N GLN A 31 1.47 -10.07 -8.26
CA GLN A 31 1.76 -9.02 -7.29
C GLN A 31 1.60 -7.64 -7.93
N ARG A 32 0.92 -6.73 -7.24
CA ARG A 32 0.82 -5.31 -7.62
C ARG A 32 1.20 -4.43 -6.43
N SER A 33 2.05 -3.43 -6.67
CA SER A 33 2.42 -2.41 -5.69
C SER A 33 1.77 -1.08 -6.06
N PHE A 34 1.12 -0.44 -5.08
CA PHE A 34 0.45 0.85 -5.22
C PHE A 34 1.15 1.89 -4.37
N LYS A 35 1.73 2.93 -4.98
CA LYS A 35 2.38 4.00 -4.24
C LYS A 35 1.36 4.85 -3.47
N TYR A 36 1.71 5.29 -2.27
CA TYR A 36 0.87 6.18 -1.44
C TYR A 36 0.70 7.60 -2.01
N SER A 37 1.30 7.92 -3.15
CA SER A 37 0.95 9.11 -3.93
C SER A 37 -0.49 9.06 -4.47
N LEU A 38 -1.12 7.89 -4.46
CA LEU A 38 -2.54 7.72 -4.80
C LEU A 38 -3.43 7.94 -3.59
N SER A 39 -4.63 8.48 -3.80
CA SER A 39 -5.62 8.53 -2.74
C SER A 39 -6.05 7.12 -2.33
N ARG A 40 -6.52 6.96 -1.09
CA ARG A 40 -7.10 5.68 -0.63
C ARG A 40 -8.21 5.19 -1.58
N GLN A 41 -9.03 6.11 -2.09
CA GLN A 41 -10.12 5.79 -3.00
C GLN A 41 -9.60 5.24 -4.34
N ASP A 42 -8.54 5.82 -4.88
CA ASP A 42 -7.94 5.35 -6.14
C ASP A 42 -7.33 3.96 -5.97
N ILE A 43 -6.69 3.71 -4.83
CA ILE A 43 -6.14 2.39 -4.48
C ILE A 43 -7.27 1.36 -4.36
N GLU A 44 -8.33 1.66 -3.61
CA GLU A 44 -9.49 0.77 -3.47
C GLU A 44 -10.12 0.47 -4.83
N ALA A 45 -10.34 1.49 -5.67
CA ALA A 45 -10.89 1.29 -7.02
C ALA A 45 -10.01 0.37 -7.88
N ALA A 46 -8.68 0.55 -7.85
CA ALA A 46 -7.74 -0.23 -8.65
C ALA A 46 -7.54 -1.67 -8.14
N VAL A 47 -7.76 -1.90 -6.84
CA VAL A 47 -7.76 -3.25 -6.24
C VAL A 47 -9.06 -3.97 -6.55
N PHE A 48 -10.20 -3.30 -6.41
CA PHE A 48 -11.51 -3.89 -6.65
C PHE A 48 -11.85 -4.05 -8.14
N SER A 49 -11.09 -3.44 -9.06
CA SER A 49 -11.18 -3.74 -10.49
C SER A 49 -10.53 -5.07 -10.90
N GLY A 50 -9.83 -5.73 -9.97
CA GLY A 50 -9.16 -7.01 -10.21
C GLY A 50 -7.66 -6.89 -10.57
N PRO A 51 -7.00 -8.05 -10.77
CA PRO A 51 -5.58 -8.15 -11.12
C PRO A 51 -5.23 -7.33 -12.35
#